data_AF-A0A7C7P0I6-F1
#
_entry.id   AF-A0A7C7P0I6-F1
#
_cell.length_a   1.000
_cell.length_b   1.000
_cell.length_c   1.000
_cell.angle_alpha   90.00
_cell.angle_beta   90.00
_cell.angle_gamma   90.00
#
_symmetry.space_group_name_H-M   'P 1'
#
loop_
_entity.id
_entity.type
_entity.pdbx_description
1 polymer ?
#
loop_
_entity_poly.entity_id
_entity_poly.type
_entity_poly.pdbx_seq_one_letter_code
_entity_poly.pdbx_strand_id
1 'polypeptide(L)'
;MQKTGCPCCARRKACPDNNLEFLRPSLAEEWHFEKNSPLLPSEVMPNHNKKVWWLCEYSHPYDATPNNRNYGKGCPYCSGQKVGYVNSLADSFPEIAKEFNKKINGKLKPKGILKSSNEVIWWVCKKNKEHEWPAAVSSRTIQKTGCRYCSGQAVSEDNNFAVINPEKIKYFDFKKNKGITPYDYTSGSGVEVWWKCENRHSWEAPFKRISGGSGCNKCSVQTSFPEIRLFCEINSTFEKTKWRHKFEKFEVDVLLEDYKIALEYDGWFFHENRLNKDLKKNAYLEEKGISIFRIRQSPLKQIINDDVIAKIKKRT
;
A
#
# COMPACT_ATOMS: atom_id res chain seq x y z
N MET A 1 70.13 19.17 -28.94
CA MET A 1 69.53 19.71 -27.70
C MET A 1 68.04 19.93 -27.93
N GLN A 2 67.17 19.14 -27.31
CA GLN A 2 65.73 19.32 -27.40
C GLN A 2 65.38 20.61 -26.64
N LYS A 3 64.85 21.63 -27.33
CA LYS A 3 64.37 22.86 -26.69
C LYS A 3 63.20 22.48 -25.78
N THR A 4 63.45 22.35 -24.49
CA THR A 4 62.37 22.16 -23.51
C THR A 4 61.62 23.49 -23.41
N GLY A 5 60.46 23.57 -24.07
CA GLY A 5 59.60 24.76 -24.01
C GLY A 5 59.27 25.17 -22.58
N CYS A 6 58.98 26.46 -22.38
CA CYS A 6 58.71 27.06 -21.06
C CYS A 6 57.82 26.14 -20.19
N PRO A 7 58.28 25.72 -18.99
CA PRO A 7 57.51 24.84 -18.11
C PRO A 7 56.13 25.38 -17.72
N CYS A 8 55.94 26.71 -17.68
CA CYS A 8 54.63 27.35 -17.49
C CYS A 8 53.70 27.12 -18.68
N CYS A 9 54.17 27.42 -19.91
CA CYS A 9 53.40 27.23 -21.14
C CYS A 9 53.07 25.76 -21.39
N ALA A 10 54.00 24.86 -21.03
CA ALA A 10 53.80 23.41 -21.12
C ALA A 10 52.96 22.84 -19.96
N ARG A 11 52.43 23.68 -19.04
CA ARG A 11 51.65 23.27 -17.86
C ARG A 11 52.33 22.19 -17.01
N ARG A 12 53.64 22.30 -16.89
CA ARG A 12 54.48 21.44 -16.05
C ARG A 12 54.79 22.07 -14.69
N LYS A 13 54.56 23.39 -14.56
CA LYS A 13 54.77 24.18 -13.34
C LYS A 13 53.66 25.22 -13.18
N ALA A 14 53.23 25.45 -11.94
CA ALA A 14 52.34 26.54 -11.57
C ALA A 14 53.05 27.90 -11.70
N CYS A 15 52.38 28.85 -12.35
CA CYS A 15 52.81 30.19 -12.68
C CYS A 15 51.61 31.14 -12.46
N PRO A 16 51.81 32.48 -12.42
CA PRO A 16 50.75 33.42 -12.02
C PRO A 16 49.44 33.32 -12.82
N ASP A 17 49.49 32.87 -14.07
CA ASP A 17 48.36 32.80 -15.02
C ASP A 17 47.75 31.39 -15.19
N ASN A 18 48.30 30.35 -14.54
CA ASN A 18 47.88 28.96 -14.75
C ASN A 18 47.68 28.13 -13.46
N ASN A 19 47.75 28.78 -12.30
CA ASN A 19 47.56 28.15 -10.99
C ASN A 19 46.06 28.06 -10.60
N LEU A 20 45.78 27.35 -9.52
CA LEU A 20 44.43 27.06 -9.03
C LEU A 20 43.71 28.34 -8.57
N GLU A 21 44.40 29.23 -7.88
CA GLU A 21 43.85 30.50 -7.39
C GLU A 21 43.38 31.38 -8.55
N PHE A 22 44.20 31.49 -9.60
CA PHE A 22 43.88 32.29 -10.78
C PHE A 22 42.79 31.64 -11.65
N LEU A 23 42.89 30.35 -11.95
CA LEU A 23 41.98 29.68 -12.89
C LEU A 23 40.66 29.22 -12.25
N ARG A 24 40.63 29.02 -10.93
CA ARG A 24 39.50 28.46 -10.17
C ARG A 24 39.39 29.13 -8.79
N PRO A 25 39.13 30.44 -8.72
CA PRO A 25 39.09 31.18 -7.45
C PRO A 25 38.12 30.56 -6.44
N SER A 26 36.93 30.13 -6.87
CA SER A 26 35.97 29.45 -6.00
C SER A 26 36.46 28.12 -5.42
N LEU A 27 37.31 27.37 -6.13
CA LEU A 27 37.92 26.16 -5.57
C LEU A 27 39.06 26.52 -4.60
N ALA A 28 39.79 27.60 -4.86
CA ALA A 28 40.85 28.06 -3.96
C ALA A 28 40.30 28.53 -2.61
N GLU A 29 39.07 29.06 -2.56
CA GLU A 29 38.35 29.37 -1.32
C GLU A 29 38.10 28.12 -0.45
N GLU A 30 37.95 26.94 -1.07
CA GLU A 30 37.79 25.67 -0.35
C GLU A 30 39.12 25.06 0.11
N TRP A 31 40.25 25.77 -0.01
CA TRP A 31 41.56 25.26 0.40
C TRP A 31 41.67 25.17 1.93
N HIS A 32 42.16 24.04 2.43
CA HIS A 32 42.44 23.91 3.87
C HIS A 32 43.86 24.40 4.21
N PHE A 33 44.02 25.70 4.43
CA PHE A 33 45.33 26.35 4.64
C PHE A 33 46.18 25.68 5.74
N GLU A 34 45.61 25.39 6.91
CA GLU A 34 46.38 24.79 8.02
C GLU A 34 46.94 23.40 7.69
N LYS A 35 46.16 22.54 7.03
CA LYS A 35 46.56 21.16 6.71
C LYS A 35 47.47 21.05 5.49
N ASN A 36 47.45 22.05 4.62
CA ASN A 36 48.33 22.09 3.45
C ASN A 36 49.60 22.92 3.68
N SER A 37 49.67 23.70 4.78
CA SER A 37 50.82 24.57 5.07
C SER A 37 52.15 23.80 4.95
N PRO A 38 53.15 24.34 4.21
CA PRO A 38 53.20 25.70 3.64
C PRO A 38 52.61 25.85 2.22
N LEU A 39 52.04 24.80 1.62
CA LEU A 39 51.57 24.80 0.24
C LEU A 39 50.33 25.68 0.02
N LEU A 40 50.40 26.60 -0.94
CA LEU A 40 49.33 27.53 -1.29
C LEU A 40 48.61 27.14 -2.60
N PRO A 41 47.34 27.57 -2.78
CA PRO A 41 46.63 27.40 -4.05
C PRO A 41 47.36 27.99 -5.28
N SER A 42 48.08 29.09 -5.12
CA SER A 42 48.89 29.72 -6.17
C SER A 42 50.08 28.89 -6.64
N GLU A 43 50.47 27.86 -5.89
CA GLU A 43 51.59 26.96 -6.21
C GLU A 43 51.13 25.65 -6.89
N VAL A 44 49.82 25.48 -7.08
CA VAL A 44 49.22 24.23 -7.56
C VAL A 44 48.38 24.50 -8.81
N MET A 45 48.48 23.65 -9.83
CA MET A 45 47.63 23.74 -11.01
C MET A 45 46.32 22.97 -10.82
N PRO A 46 45.20 23.38 -11.45
CA PRO A 46 43.92 22.67 -11.34
C PRO A 46 43.95 21.19 -11.75
N ASN A 47 44.87 20.77 -12.63
CA ASN A 47 45.00 19.38 -13.08
C ASN A 47 46.02 18.56 -12.25
N HIS A 48 46.48 19.09 -11.12
CA HIS A 48 47.45 18.40 -10.28
C HIS A 48 46.85 17.12 -9.65
N ASN A 49 47.63 16.04 -9.66
CA ASN A 49 47.14 14.70 -9.29
C ASN A 49 47.61 14.21 -7.91
N LYS A 50 48.32 15.04 -7.12
CA LYS A 50 48.57 14.74 -5.71
C LYS A 50 47.42 15.23 -4.86
N LYS A 51 47.09 14.47 -3.81
CA LYS A 51 46.03 14.82 -2.87
C LYS A 51 46.48 15.99 -2.00
N VAL A 52 45.55 16.91 -1.78
CA VAL A 52 45.65 18.03 -0.85
C VAL A 52 44.36 18.09 -0.04
N TRP A 53 44.37 18.84 1.06
CA TRP A 53 43.22 18.99 1.93
C TRP A 53 42.31 20.12 1.49
N TRP A 54 41.01 19.85 1.49
CA TRP A 54 39.96 20.80 1.18
C TRP A 54 39.04 20.93 2.38
N LEU A 55 38.35 22.07 2.47
CA LEU A 55 37.34 22.36 3.45
C LEU A 55 36.08 22.79 2.67
N CYS A 56 35.03 21.96 2.71
CA CYS A 56 33.79 22.35 2.03
C CYS A 56 33.04 23.45 2.80
N GLU A 57 31.95 23.96 2.21
CA GLU A 57 31.07 24.97 2.82
C GLU A 57 30.52 24.59 4.22
N TYR A 58 30.45 23.29 4.53
CA TYR A 58 30.04 22.79 5.86
C TYR A 58 31.21 22.51 6.80
N SER A 59 32.40 23.02 6.47
CA SER A 59 33.63 22.85 7.26
C SER A 59 34.06 21.39 7.47
N HIS A 60 33.73 20.49 6.55
CA HIS A 60 34.25 19.11 6.60
C HIS A 60 35.64 19.08 5.94
N PRO A 61 36.73 18.76 6.67
CA PRO A 61 38.02 18.55 6.05
C PRO A 61 38.07 17.21 5.30
N TYR A 62 38.52 17.23 4.05
CA TYR A 62 38.66 16.04 3.22
C TYR A 62 39.85 16.12 2.26
N ASP A 63 40.46 14.98 1.96
CA ASP A 63 41.54 14.87 0.99
C ASP A 63 40.98 14.59 -0.42
N ALA A 64 41.43 15.36 -1.41
CA ALA A 64 41.14 15.12 -2.82
C ALA A 64 42.25 15.72 -3.70
N THR A 65 42.38 15.25 -4.94
CA THR A 65 43.30 15.87 -5.90
C THR A 65 42.66 17.13 -6.48
N PRO A 66 43.43 18.21 -6.74
CA PRO A 66 42.94 19.37 -7.49
C PRO A 66 42.26 18.99 -8.79
N ASN A 67 42.81 18.00 -9.51
CA ASN A 67 42.21 17.49 -10.73
C ASN A 67 40.77 16.98 -10.52
N ASN A 68 40.52 16.16 -9.49
CA ASN A 68 39.17 15.67 -9.19
C ASN A 68 38.22 16.82 -8.80
N ARG A 69 38.69 17.81 -8.03
CA ARG A 69 37.90 19.00 -7.68
C ARG A 69 37.55 19.82 -8.92
N ASN A 70 38.51 20.00 -9.83
CA ASN A 70 38.32 20.73 -11.09
C ASN A 70 37.28 20.07 -12.01
N TYR A 71 37.09 18.75 -11.92
CA TYR A 71 36.00 18.02 -12.59
C TYR A 71 34.70 17.95 -11.78
N GLY A 72 34.57 18.73 -10.71
CA GLY A 72 33.33 18.86 -9.93
C GLY A 72 33.12 17.78 -8.85
N LYS A 73 34.11 16.93 -8.55
CA LYS A 73 33.98 16.00 -7.42
C LYS A 73 34.10 16.79 -6.11
N GLY A 74 33.03 16.77 -5.32
CA GLY A 74 32.95 17.49 -4.05
C GLY A 74 33.28 16.65 -2.82
N CYS A 75 32.83 17.13 -1.67
CA CYS A 75 33.07 16.52 -0.37
C CYS A 75 32.40 15.13 -0.25
N PRO A 76 33.16 14.06 0.07
CA PRO A 76 32.63 12.70 0.18
C PRO A 76 31.69 12.52 1.39
N TYR A 77 31.77 13.39 2.39
CA TYR A 77 30.85 13.37 3.53
C TYR A 77 29.49 13.98 3.16
N CYS A 78 29.49 15.11 2.42
CA CYS A 78 28.27 15.77 1.95
C CYS A 78 27.53 14.91 0.92
N SER A 79 28.26 14.26 0.01
CA SER A 79 27.68 13.37 -1.00
C SER A 79 27.27 12.00 -0.47
N GLY A 80 27.50 11.72 0.83
CA GLY A 80 27.16 10.43 1.43
C GLY A 80 27.98 9.26 0.89
N GLN A 81 29.25 9.48 0.56
CA GLN A 81 30.20 8.44 0.18
C GLN A 81 31.07 7.97 1.36
N LYS A 82 31.29 8.86 2.35
CA LYS A 82 32.01 8.56 3.60
C LYS A 82 31.16 8.90 4.81
N VAL A 83 31.22 8.07 5.84
CA VAL A 83 30.59 8.35 7.14
C VAL A 83 31.44 9.38 7.90
N GLY A 84 30.79 10.40 8.45
CA GLY A 84 31.42 11.47 9.20
C GLY A 84 30.48 12.66 9.34
N TYR A 85 30.81 13.60 10.22
CA TYR A 85 30.13 14.90 10.32
C TYR A 85 28.59 14.81 10.20
N VAL A 86 27.96 14.22 11.23
CA VAL A 86 26.50 14.08 11.42
C VAL A 86 25.71 13.30 10.34
N ASN A 87 26.36 12.68 9.37
CA ASN A 87 25.67 11.92 8.31
C ASN A 87 25.44 10.42 8.62
N SER A 88 25.86 9.96 9.80
CA SER A 88 25.66 8.57 10.23
C SER A 88 24.21 8.29 10.62
N LEU A 89 23.82 7.01 10.64
CA LEU A 89 22.52 6.56 11.14
C LEU A 89 22.29 7.03 12.58
N ALA A 90 23.30 6.90 13.44
CA ALA A 90 23.21 7.32 14.85
C ALA A 90 22.98 8.83 15.00
N ASP A 91 23.64 9.64 14.18
CA ASP A 91 23.60 11.10 14.30
C ASP A 91 22.34 11.68 13.66
N SER A 92 21.99 11.22 12.47
CA SER A 92 20.84 11.75 11.72
C SER A 92 19.51 11.15 12.20
N PHE A 93 19.51 9.92 12.73
CA PHE A 93 18.28 9.21 13.13
C PHE A 93 18.45 8.43 14.45
N PRO A 94 18.63 9.12 15.59
CA PRO A 94 18.91 8.47 16.88
C PRO A 94 17.81 7.50 17.32
N GLU A 95 16.53 7.81 17.05
CA GLU A 95 15.42 6.90 17.41
C GLU A 95 15.41 5.63 16.55
N ILE A 96 15.72 5.74 15.26
CA ILE A 96 15.84 4.57 14.38
C ILE A 96 17.07 3.74 14.77
N ALA A 97 18.18 4.40 15.13
CA ALA A 97 19.39 3.72 15.60
C ALA A 97 19.15 2.87 16.87
N LYS A 98 18.16 3.21 17.71
CA LYS A 98 17.74 2.39 18.86
C LYS A 98 17.09 1.06 18.46
N GLU A 99 16.56 0.96 17.24
CA GLU A 99 16.02 -0.28 16.68
C GLU A 99 17.09 -1.17 16.03
N PHE A 100 18.36 -0.78 16.08
CA PHE A 100 19.46 -1.59 15.57
C PHE A 100 19.63 -2.87 16.41
N ASN A 101 19.55 -4.04 15.77
CA ASN A 101 19.75 -5.31 16.46
C ASN A 101 21.25 -5.60 16.68
N LYS A 102 21.77 -5.19 17.84
CA LYS A 102 23.19 -5.38 18.21
C LYS A 102 23.61 -6.85 18.29
N LYS A 103 22.68 -7.74 18.68
CA LYS A 103 22.97 -9.16 18.84
C LYS A 103 23.27 -9.82 17.49
N ILE A 104 22.47 -9.50 16.47
CA ILE A 104 22.61 -10.11 15.14
C ILE A 104 23.67 -9.39 14.28
N ASN A 105 23.72 -8.05 14.32
CA ASN A 105 24.65 -7.29 13.48
C ASN A 105 26.11 -7.31 13.97
N GLY A 106 26.39 -7.94 15.11
CA GLY A 106 27.74 -8.16 15.63
C GLY A 106 28.53 -6.87 15.84
N LYS A 107 29.63 -6.70 15.08
CA LYS A 107 30.57 -5.57 15.24
C LYS A 107 30.10 -4.26 14.59
N LEU A 108 29.07 -4.31 13.75
CA LEU A 108 28.53 -3.11 13.10
C LEU A 108 28.00 -2.12 14.15
N LYS A 109 28.20 -0.83 13.90
CA LYS A 109 27.74 0.25 14.78
C LYS A 109 26.94 1.26 13.98
N PRO A 110 25.77 1.74 14.46
CA PRO A 110 24.99 2.78 13.79
C PRO A 110 25.78 4.06 13.47
N LYS A 111 26.79 4.40 14.29
CA LYS A 111 27.69 5.55 14.07
C LYS A 111 28.61 5.39 12.85
N GLY A 112 28.84 4.16 12.40
CA GLY A 112 29.69 3.81 11.25
C GLY A 112 28.91 3.51 9.98
N ILE A 113 27.61 3.78 9.94
CA ILE A 113 26.73 3.47 8.80
C ILE A 113 26.09 4.76 8.31
N LEU A 114 26.08 4.98 7.00
CA LEU A 114 25.41 6.14 6.40
C LEU A 114 23.89 6.04 6.56
N LYS A 115 23.23 7.17 6.81
CA LYS A 115 21.76 7.23 6.83
C LYS A 115 21.12 6.76 5.51
N SER A 116 21.81 6.90 4.38
CA SER A 116 21.33 6.55 3.04
C SER A 116 21.81 5.17 2.55
N SER A 117 22.47 4.39 3.40
CA SER A 117 23.04 3.09 3.00
C SER A 117 21.96 2.12 2.53
N ASN A 118 22.22 1.41 1.44
CA ASN A 118 21.39 0.28 0.99
C ASN A 118 21.80 -1.05 1.63
N GLU A 119 22.78 -1.03 2.53
CA GLU A 119 23.18 -2.21 3.31
C GLU A 119 21.99 -2.73 4.12
N VAL A 120 21.71 -4.02 3.95
CA VAL A 120 20.65 -4.73 4.67
C VAL A 120 21.20 -5.20 6.01
N ILE A 121 20.65 -4.64 7.09
CA ILE A 121 21.01 -4.98 8.46
C ILE A 121 19.76 -5.45 9.22
N TRP A 122 19.98 -6.04 10.39
CA TRP A 122 18.90 -6.53 11.25
C TRP A 122 18.38 -5.44 12.18
N TRP A 123 17.06 -5.33 12.23
CA TRP A 123 16.30 -4.43 13.08
C TRP A 123 15.53 -5.22 14.13
N VAL A 124 15.24 -4.58 15.25
CA VAL A 124 14.35 -5.08 16.31
C VAL A 124 13.28 -4.04 16.59
N CYS A 125 12.02 -4.46 16.66
CA CYS A 125 10.92 -3.50 16.76
C CYS A 125 10.95 -2.80 18.13
N LYS A 126 10.56 -1.53 18.14
CA LYS A 126 10.38 -0.78 19.38
C LYS A 126 9.21 -1.32 20.21
N LYS A 127 8.15 -1.80 19.56
CA LYS A 127 6.90 -2.25 20.19
C LYS A 127 6.96 -3.71 20.68
N ASN A 128 7.47 -4.62 19.86
CA ASN A 128 7.62 -6.04 20.21
C ASN A 128 9.08 -6.49 19.96
N LYS A 129 9.78 -6.97 20.99
CA LYS A 129 11.19 -7.38 20.86
C LYS A 129 11.39 -8.70 20.12
N GLU A 130 10.34 -9.48 19.94
CA GLU A 130 10.37 -10.72 19.14
C GLU A 130 10.33 -10.42 17.64
N HIS A 131 9.88 -9.22 17.26
CA HIS A 131 9.88 -8.78 15.88
C HIS A 131 11.30 -8.34 15.48
N GLU A 132 12.03 -9.26 14.87
CA GLU A 132 13.35 -9.03 14.30
C GLU A 132 13.31 -9.22 12.78
N TRP A 133 13.84 -8.28 11.99
CA TRP A 133 13.81 -8.41 10.53
C TRP A 133 14.99 -7.76 9.83
N PRO A 134 15.41 -8.29 8.66
CA PRO A 134 16.38 -7.63 7.80
C PRO A 134 15.70 -6.52 6.98
N ALA A 135 16.32 -5.35 6.91
CA ALA A 135 15.94 -4.28 5.98
C ALA A 135 17.11 -3.33 5.69
N ALA A 136 17.08 -2.69 4.53
CA ALA A 136 18.05 -1.65 4.18
C ALA A 136 17.94 -0.44 5.12
N VAL A 137 19.05 0.21 5.43
CA VAL A 137 19.05 1.45 6.24
C VAL A 137 18.23 2.55 5.58
N SER A 138 18.42 2.75 4.27
CA SER A 138 17.67 3.72 3.46
C SER A 138 16.15 3.47 3.47
N SER A 139 15.71 2.22 3.58
CA SER A 139 14.28 1.91 3.74
C SER A 139 13.72 2.43 5.06
N ARG A 140 14.47 2.31 6.15
CA ARG A 140 14.05 2.82 7.46
C ARG A 140 14.12 4.35 7.55
N THR A 141 15.15 4.96 6.98
CA THR A 141 15.44 6.40 7.14
C THR A 141 14.79 7.28 6.07
N ILE A 142 14.94 6.92 4.78
CA ILE A 142 14.48 7.71 3.63
C ILE A 142 13.04 7.33 3.27
N GLN A 143 12.78 6.03 3.09
CA GLN A 143 11.43 5.52 2.76
C GLN A 143 10.51 5.46 3.99
N LYS A 144 11.06 5.62 5.19
CA LYS A 144 10.34 5.65 6.48
C LYS A 144 9.49 4.40 6.73
N THR A 145 9.95 3.24 6.26
CA THR A 145 9.28 1.96 6.55
C THR A 145 9.58 1.52 7.98
N GLY A 146 8.64 0.79 8.58
CA GLY A 146 8.70 0.33 9.97
C GLY A 146 8.82 -1.19 10.09
N CYS A 147 8.39 -1.70 11.24
CA CYS A 147 8.30 -3.13 11.47
C CYS A 147 7.27 -3.78 10.53
N ARG A 148 7.74 -4.73 9.72
CA ARG A 148 6.92 -5.46 8.75
C ARG A 148 5.86 -6.37 9.40
N TYR A 149 6.09 -6.80 10.63
CA TYR A 149 5.11 -7.59 11.39
C TYR A 149 4.00 -6.69 11.94
N CYS A 150 4.35 -5.56 12.58
CA CYS A 150 3.35 -4.59 13.04
C CYS A 150 2.49 -4.00 11.91
N SER A 151 3.03 -3.88 10.69
CA SER A 151 2.27 -3.39 9.52
C SER A 151 1.49 -4.49 8.78
N GLY A 152 1.56 -5.75 9.24
CA GLY A 152 0.88 -6.88 8.62
C GLY A 152 1.48 -7.35 7.28
N GLN A 153 2.69 -6.87 6.94
CA GLN A 153 3.44 -7.27 5.74
C GLN A 153 4.19 -8.60 5.90
N ALA A 154 4.32 -9.11 7.13
CA ALA A 154 4.79 -10.46 7.43
C ALA A 154 4.00 -11.04 8.60
N VAL A 155 3.88 -12.36 8.62
CA VAL A 155 3.21 -13.09 9.70
C VAL A 155 4.13 -13.25 10.92
N SER A 156 3.55 -13.15 12.11
CA SER A 156 4.13 -13.40 13.42
C SER A 156 3.08 -14.03 14.33
N GLU A 157 3.52 -14.53 15.48
CA GLU A 157 2.66 -15.17 16.48
C GLU A 157 1.54 -14.23 16.99
N ASP A 158 1.78 -12.92 17.00
CA ASP A 158 0.86 -11.90 17.51
C ASP A 158 -0.02 -11.23 16.43
N ASN A 159 0.14 -11.55 15.14
CA ASN A 159 -0.57 -10.85 14.05
C ASN A 159 -1.22 -11.75 12.99
N ASN A 160 -1.10 -13.08 13.14
CA ASN A 160 -1.70 -14.02 12.20
C ASN A 160 -3.24 -13.93 12.22
N PHE A 161 -3.88 -14.46 11.20
CA PHE A 161 -5.31 -14.34 10.99
C PHE A 161 -6.11 -14.90 12.18
N ALA A 162 -5.67 -16.02 12.77
CA ALA A 162 -6.32 -16.63 13.92
C ALA A 162 -6.31 -15.75 15.16
N VAL A 163 -5.18 -15.11 15.44
CA VAL A 163 -5.03 -14.20 16.59
C VAL A 163 -5.84 -12.92 16.40
N ILE A 164 -5.89 -12.38 15.17
CA ILE A 164 -6.59 -11.12 14.89
C ILE A 164 -8.11 -11.32 14.66
N ASN A 165 -8.55 -12.48 14.17
CA ASN A 165 -9.97 -12.78 13.90
C ASN A 165 -10.40 -14.14 14.50
N PRO A 166 -10.28 -14.35 15.81
CA PRO A 166 -10.56 -15.64 16.44
C PRO A 166 -11.99 -16.13 16.18
N GLU A 167 -12.95 -15.22 16.09
CA GLU A 167 -14.37 -15.51 15.85
C GLU A 167 -14.64 -16.05 14.43
N LYS A 168 -13.71 -15.87 13.48
CA LYS A 168 -13.85 -16.32 12.09
C LYS A 168 -13.24 -17.69 11.85
N ILE A 169 -12.47 -18.23 12.80
CA ILE A 169 -11.79 -19.53 12.67
C ILE A 169 -12.78 -20.68 12.55
N LYS A 170 -13.94 -20.58 13.20
CA LYS A 170 -15.03 -21.56 13.06
C LYS A 170 -15.52 -21.73 11.62
N TYR A 171 -15.26 -20.74 10.75
CA TYR A 171 -15.63 -20.79 9.34
C TYR A 171 -14.52 -21.32 8.43
N PHE A 172 -13.29 -21.55 8.93
CA PHE A 172 -12.20 -22.07 8.12
C PHE A 172 -12.37 -23.58 7.86
N ASP A 173 -12.31 -24.02 6.61
CA ASP A 173 -12.48 -25.44 6.26
C ASP A 173 -11.14 -26.20 6.31
N PHE A 174 -10.72 -26.63 7.51
CA PHE A 174 -9.48 -27.40 7.72
C PHE A 174 -9.39 -28.69 6.89
N LYS A 175 -10.53 -29.28 6.50
CA LYS A 175 -10.53 -30.52 5.71
C LYS A 175 -10.14 -30.24 4.25
N LYS A 176 -10.58 -29.10 3.71
CA LYS A 176 -10.26 -28.69 2.34
C LYS A 176 -8.91 -27.97 2.23
N ASN A 177 -8.51 -27.24 3.27
CA ASN A 177 -7.24 -26.50 3.29
C ASN A 177 -6.10 -27.31 3.92
N LYS A 178 -5.83 -28.52 3.41
CA LYS A 178 -4.76 -29.36 3.98
C LYS A 178 -3.40 -28.67 3.84
N GLY A 179 -2.67 -28.56 4.95
CA GLY A 179 -1.35 -27.92 4.99
C GLY A 179 -1.35 -26.39 5.00
N ILE A 180 -2.54 -25.77 5.04
CA ILE A 180 -2.70 -24.32 5.19
C ILE A 180 -3.45 -24.08 6.50
N THR A 181 -2.86 -23.31 7.40
CA THR A 181 -3.53 -22.92 8.64
C THR A 181 -3.74 -21.42 8.71
N PRO A 182 -4.76 -20.94 9.46
CA PRO A 182 -4.94 -19.52 9.70
C PRO A 182 -3.82 -18.87 10.54
N TYR A 183 -2.87 -19.66 11.06
CA TYR A 183 -1.70 -19.17 11.79
C TYR A 183 -0.56 -18.77 10.85
N ASP A 184 -0.57 -19.24 9.60
CA ASP A 184 0.51 -19.03 8.63
C ASP A 184 0.37 -17.71 7.85
N TYR A 185 -0.77 -17.02 7.98
CA TYR A 185 -1.11 -15.85 7.15
C TYR A 185 -1.62 -14.68 7.99
N THR A 186 -1.34 -13.46 7.53
CA THR A 186 -1.90 -12.24 8.14
C THR A 186 -3.33 -11.99 7.67
N SER A 187 -4.04 -11.14 8.40
CA SER A 187 -5.38 -10.64 8.02
C SER A 187 -5.42 -9.96 6.65
N GLY A 188 -4.30 -9.41 6.16
CA GLY A 188 -4.20 -8.79 4.84
C GLY A 188 -3.90 -9.76 3.70
N SER A 189 -3.73 -11.05 3.98
CA SER A 189 -3.32 -12.03 2.97
C SER A 189 -4.34 -12.18 1.84
N GLY A 190 -3.82 -12.22 0.61
CA GLY A 190 -4.59 -12.47 -0.61
C GLY A 190 -4.72 -13.96 -0.97
N VAL A 191 -4.21 -14.87 -0.15
CA VAL A 191 -4.28 -16.31 -0.41
C VAL A 191 -5.73 -16.78 -0.30
N GLU A 192 -6.23 -17.36 -1.39
CA GLU A 192 -7.55 -17.97 -1.49
C GLU A 192 -7.58 -19.30 -0.71
N VAL A 193 -8.57 -19.44 0.17
CA VAL A 193 -8.76 -20.64 1.00
C VAL A 193 -10.24 -20.98 1.07
N TRP A 194 -10.54 -22.24 1.39
CA TRP A 194 -11.91 -22.70 1.57
C TRP A 194 -12.48 -22.32 2.94
N TRP A 195 -13.69 -21.80 2.91
CA TRP A 195 -14.49 -21.49 4.09
C TRP A 195 -15.78 -22.30 4.07
N LYS A 196 -16.37 -22.51 5.24
CA LYS A 196 -17.63 -23.22 5.43
C LYS A 196 -18.47 -22.51 6.49
N CYS A 197 -19.71 -22.17 6.16
CA CYS A 197 -20.59 -21.45 7.08
C CYS A 197 -21.42 -22.44 7.89
N GLU A 198 -22.16 -21.90 8.86
CA GLU A 198 -23.09 -22.65 9.71
C GLU A 198 -24.18 -23.36 8.88
N ASN A 199 -24.59 -22.78 7.76
CA ASN A 199 -25.52 -23.39 6.79
C ASN A 199 -24.85 -24.44 5.87
N ARG A 200 -23.62 -24.88 6.20
CA ARG A 200 -22.84 -25.91 5.50
C ARG A 200 -22.44 -25.59 4.06
N HIS A 201 -22.70 -24.38 3.57
CA HIS A 201 -22.18 -23.94 2.29
C HIS A 201 -20.66 -23.77 2.36
N SER A 202 -19.95 -24.32 1.38
CA SER A 202 -18.54 -24.01 1.15
C SER A 202 -18.38 -22.91 0.09
N TRP A 203 -17.41 -22.02 0.30
CA TRP A 203 -16.96 -21.04 -0.71
C TRP A 203 -15.46 -20.77 -0.56
N GLU A 204 -14.83 -20.29 -1.62
CA GLU A 204 -13.45 -19.80 -1.59
C GLU A 204 -13.46 -18.28 -1.40
N ALA A 205 -12.54 -17.79 -0.57
CA ALA A 205 -12.27 -16.37 -0.40
C ALA A 205 -10.88 -16.17 0.21
N PRO A 206 -10.24 -15.01 -0.01
CA PRO A 206 -8.97 -14.72 0.60
C PRO A 206 -9.14 -14.23 2.04
N PHE A 207 -8.13 -14.43 2.88
CA PHE A 207 -8.13 -13.97 4.28
C PHE A 207 -8.51 -12.49 4.41
N LYS A 208 -7.97 -11.59 3.55
CA LYS A 208 -8.31 -10.16 3.55
C LYS A 208 -9.80 -9.86 3.39
N ARG A 209 -10.50 -10.66 2.60
CA ARG A 209 -11.93 -10.48 2.33
C ARG A 209 -12.77 -10.90 3.53
N ILE A 210 -12.39 -12.01 4.17
CA ILE A 210 -13.06 -12.51 5.37
C ILE A 210 -12.74 -11.64 6.59
N SER A 211 -11.50 -11.15 6.71
CA SER A 211 -11.14 -10.16 7.72
C SER A 211 -11.98 -8.89 7.57
N GLY A 212 -12.20 -8.42 6.33
CA GLY A 212 -13.10 -7.30 6.01
C GLY A 212 -14.60 -7.57 6.20
N GLY A 213 -15.01 -8.73 6.71
CA GLY A 213 -16.40 -9.03 7.07
C GLY A 213 -17.25 -9.67 5.96
N SER A 214 -16.66 -10.04 4.82
CA SER A 214 -17.39 -10.84 3.83
C SER A 214 -17.72 -12.22 4.38
N GLY A 215 -18.95 -12.67 4.12
CA GLY A 215 -19.41 -14.01 4.48
C GLY A 215 -19.67 -14.89 3.27
N CYS A 216 -20.42 -15.95 3.50
CA CYS A 216 -20.87 -16.87 2.47
C CYS A 216 -21.75 -16.17 1.42
N ASN A 217 -21.36 -16.19 0.15
CA ASN A 217 -22.15 -15.65 -0.96
C ASN A 217 -23.50 -16.36 -1.16
N LYS A 218 -23.63 -17.63 -0.73
CA LYS A 218 -24.90 -18.38 -0.78
C LYS A 218 -25.84 -18.01 0.37
N CYS A 219 -25.32 -17.54 1.50
CA CYS A 219 -26.13 -17.05 2.62
C CYS A 219 -26.48 -15.57 2.47
N SER A 220 -25.61 -14.81 1.80
CA SER A 220 -25.87 -13.44 1.41
C SER A 220 -26.77 -13.40 0.18
N VAL A 221 -28.05 -13.75 0.34
CA VAL A 221 -29.07 -13.45 -0.67
C VAL A 221 -29.16 -11.93 -0.80
N GLN A 222 -28.88 -11.41 -1.99
CA GLN A 222 -29.15 -10.00 -2.34
C GLN A 222 -30.66 -9.71 -2.43
N THR A 223 -31.47 -10.77 -2.39
CA THR A 223 -32.92 -10.71 -2.44
C THR A 223 -33.50 -10.37 -1.06
N SER A 224 -34.44 -9.43 -1.04
CA SER A 224 -35.06 -9.00 0.21
C SER A 224 -35.90 -10.12 0.85
N PHE A 225 -35.97 -10.18 2.18
CA PHE A 225 -36.82 -11.17 2.88
C PHE A 225 -38.29 -11.15 2.40
N PRO A 226 -38.92 -9.98 2.16
CA PRO A 226 -40.27 -9.93 1.60
C PRO A 226 -40.39 -10.55 0.20
N GLU A 227 -39.40 -10.37 -0.66
CA GLU A 227 -39.40 -10.97 -2.01
C GLU A 227 -39.30 -12.50 -1.94
N ILE A 228 -38.45 -13.04 -1.06
CA ILE A 228 -38.39 -14.49 -0.80
C ILE A 228 -39.75 -15.00 -0.29
N ARG A 229 -40.35 -14.27 0.66
CA ARG A 229 -41.64 -14.65 1.24
C ARG A 229 -42.74 -14.66 0.18
N LEU A 230 -42.83 -13.60 -0.64
CA LEU A 230 -43.78 -13.48 -1.74
C LEU A 230 -43.65 -14.67 -2.70
N PHE A 231 -42.42 -14.97 -3.14
CA PHE A 231 -42.20 -16.11 -4.02
C PHE A 231 -42.63 -17.44 -3.38
N CYS A 232 -42.23 -17.70 -2.14
CA CYS A 232 -42.60 -18.95 -1.46
C CYS A 232 -44.12 -19.12 -1.29
N GLU A 233 -44.84 -18.06 -0.91
CA GLU A 233 -46.29 -18.11 -0.75
C GLU A 233 -46.99 -18.38 -2.09
N ILE A 234 -46.61 -17.63 -3.13
CA ILE A 234 -47.21 -17.76 -4.46
C ILE A 234 -46.88 -19.14 -5.06
N ASN A 235 -45.62 -19.60 -4.97
CA ASN A 235 -45.22 -20.92 -5.45
C ASN A 235 -45.87 -22.08 -4.68
N SER A 236 -46.32 -21.85 -3.45
CA SER A 236 -47.06 -22.88 -2.70
C SER A 236 -48.49 -23.09 -3.21
N THR A 237 -49.05 -22.10 -3.92
CA THR A 237 -50.42 -22.10 -4.42
C THR A 237 -50.51 -22.36 -5.93
N PHE A 238 -49.52 -21.87 -6.70
CA PHE A 238 -49.49 -21.99 -8.16
C PHE A 238 -48.37 -22.93 -8.60
N GLU A 239 -48.65 -23.89 -9.49
CA GLU A 239 -47.70 -24.94 -9.88
C GLU A 239 -46.54 -24.46 -10.78
N LYS A 240 -46.76 -23.41 -11.59
CA LYS A 240 -45.76 -22.88 -12.54
C LYS A 240 -45.42 -21.41 -12.27
N THR A 241 -44.63 -21.19 -11.22
CA THR A 241 -44.13 -19.85 -10.89
C THR A 241 -42.65 -19.71 -11.25
N LYS A 242 -42.27 -18.57 -11.83
CA LYS A 242 -40.87 -18.25 -12.10
C LYS A 242 -40.40 -17.16 -11.16
N TRP A 243 -39.28 -17.42 -10.49
CA TRP A 243 -38.63 -16.47 -9.61
C TRP A 243 -37.67 -15.57 -10.41
N ARG A 244 -37.74 -14.24 -10.18
CA ARG A 244 -36.84 -13.24 -10.78
C ARG A 244 -36.76 -13.36 -12.30
N HIS A 245 -37.92 -13.46 -12.94
CA HIS A 245 -37.99 -13.66 -14.38
C HIS A 245 -37.53 -12.41 -15.13
N LYS A 246 -36.57 -12.56 -16.03
CA LYS A 246 -36.03 -11.46 -16.84
C LYS A 246 -36.70 -11.43 -18.21
N PHE A 247 -37.44 -10.36 -18.47
CA PHE A 247 -37.74 -9.93 -19.82
C PHE A 247 -36.53 -9.14 -20.38
N GLU A 248 -36.55 -8.81 -21.68
CA GLU A 248 -35.46 -8.09 -22.35
C GLU A 248 -35.06 -6.79 -21.64
N LYS A 249 -36.03 -5.98 -21.18
CA LYS A 249 -35.78 -4.68 -20.55
C LYS A 249 -35.94 -4.66 -19.03
N PHE A 250 -36.75 -5.55 -18.46
CA PHE A 250 -37.12 -5.53 -17.04
C PHE A 250 -37.12 -6.93 -16.43
N GLU A 251 -36.62 -7.05 -15.21
CA GLU A 251 -36.78 -8.22 -14.34
C GLU A 251 -38.04 -8.06 -13.49
N VAL A 252 -38.83 -9.12 -13.30
CA VAL A 252 -39.96 -9.17 -12.36
C VAL A 252 -39.71 -10.14 -11.22
N ASP A 253 -40.15 -9.81 -10.01
CA ASP A 253 -39.87 -10.64 -8.82
C ASP A 253 -40.50 -12.03 -8.91
N VAL A 254 -41.78 -12.12 -9.31
CA VAL A 254 -42.48 -13.39 -9.53
C VAL A 254 -43.31 -13.31 -10.82
N LEU A 255 -43.26 -14.36 -11.65
CA LEU A 255 -44.09 -14.49 -12.85
C LEU A 255 -44.95 -15.77 -12.78
N LEU A 256 -46.25 -15.60 -12.94
CA LEU A 256 -47.25 -16.65 -13.13
C LEU A 256 -47.54 -16.79 -14.62
N GLU A 257 -46.79 -17.64 -15.32
CA GLU A 257 -46.82 -17.69 -16.78
C GLU A 257 -48.18 -18.09 -17.34
N ASP A 258 -48.80 -19.12 -16.74
CA ASP A 258 -50.09 -19.65 -17.19
C ASP A 258 -51.21 -18.60 -17.09
N TYR A 259 -51.05 -17.60 -16.23
CA TYR A 259 -52.03 -16.54 -15.99
C TYR A 259 -51.62 -15.20 -16.62
N LYS A 260 -50.41 -15.10 -17.19
CA LYS A 260 -49.81 -13.85 -17.67
C LYS A 260 -49.82 -12.75 -16.59
N ILE A 261 -49.50 -13.12 -15.35
CA ILE A 261 -49.46 -12.21 -14.20
C ILE A 261 -48.02 -12.07 -13.70
N ALA A 262 -47.54 -10.84 -13.54
CA ALA A 262 -46.29 -10.52 -12.86
C ALA A 262 -46.56 -9.87 -11.50
N LEU A 263 -45.79 -10.24 -10.48
CA LEU A 263 -45.85 -9.66 -9.15
C LEU A 263 -44.54 -8.93 -8.83
N GLU A 264 -44.64 -7.79 -8.16
CA GLU A 264 -43.53 -6.97 -7.69
C GLU A 264 -43.67 -6.65 -6.21
N TYR A 265 -42.58 -6.71 -5.48
CA TYR A 265 -42.47 -6.17 -4.13
C TYR A 265 -41.67 -4.86 -4.14
N ASP A 266 -42.36 -3.74 -3.93
CA ASP A 266 -41.74 -2.41 -3.93
C ASP A 266 -41.38 -2.00 -2.49
N GLY A 267 -40.12 -2.18 -2.10
CA GLY A 267 -39.60 -1.68 -0.83
C GLY A 267 -39.52 -0.15 -0.80
N TRP A 268 -40.08 0.50 0.23
CA TRP A 268 -40.20 1.97 0.30
C TRP A 268 -38.88 2.70 0.05
N PHE A 269 -37.81 2.28 0.74
CA PHE A 269 -36.49 2.89 0.63
C PHE A 269 -35.93 2.89 -0.81
N PHE A 270 -36.26 1.88 -1.60
CA PHE A 270 -35.73 1.75 -2.97
C PHE A 270 -36.64 2.36 -4.03
N HIS A 271 -37.94 2.53 -3.74
CA HIS A 271 -38.95 2.96 -4.72
C HIS A 271 -39.53 4.35 -4.50
N GLU A 272 -39.24 5.04 -3.37
CA GLU A 272 -39.77 6.38 -3.05
C GLU A 272 -39.59 7.39 -4.20
N ASN A 273 -38.44 7.36 -4.88
CA ASN A 273 -38.10 8.27 -5.98
C ASN A 273 -38.08 7.61 -7.36
N ARG A 274 -38.75 6.45 -7.53
CA ARG A 274 -38.70 5.65 -8.77
C ARG A 274 -40.03 5.50 -9.50
N LEU A 275 -41.03 6.31 -9.16
CA LEU A 275 -42.37 6.26 -9.76
C LEU A 275 -42.35 6.22 -11.30
N ASN A 276 -41.55 7.08 -11.94
CA ASN A 276 -41.42 7.10 -13.40
C ASN A 276 -40.85 5.80 -13.98
N LYS A 277 -39.95 5.12 -13.26
CA LYS A 277 -39.39 3.83 -13.67
C LYS A 277 -40.42 2.72 -13.47
N ASP A 278 -41.16 2.76 -12.37
CA ASP A 278 -42.25 1.82 -12.06
C ASP A 278 -43.34 1.89 -13.14
N LEU A 279 -43.78 3.10 -13.52
CA LEU A 279 -44.76 3.32 -14.59
C LEU A 279 -44.28 2.82 -15.96
N LYS A 280 -43.01 3.07 -16.32
CA LYS A 280 -42.43 2.54 -17.57
C LYS A 280 -42.40 1.01 -17.59
N LYS A 281 -42.15 0.39 -16.44
CA LYS A 281 -42.17 -1.07 -16.31
C LYS A 281 -43.60 -1.62 -16.45
N ASN A 282 -44.60 -0.95 -15.86
CA ASN A 282 -46.00 -1.34 -16.02
C ASN A 282 -46.41 -1.31 -17.50
N ALA A 283 -46.20 -0.18 -18.19
CA ALA A 283 -46.54 -0.03 -19.61
C ALA A 283 -45.86 -1.09 -20.48
N TYR A 284 -44.57 -1.39 -20.22
CA TYR A 284 -43.84 -2.42 -20.97
C TYR A 284 -44.42 -3.84 -20.78
N LEU A 285 -44.87 -4.18 -19.58
CA LEU A 285 -45.46 -5.50 -19.32
C LEU A 285 -46.88 -5.58 -19.93
N GLU A 286 -47.66 -4.51 -19.83
CA GLU A 286 -48.98 -4.39 -20.46
C GLU A 286 -48.90 -4.54 -21.98
N GLU A 287 -47.92 -3.91 -22.65
CA GLU A 287 -47.65 -4.08 -24.09
C GLU A 287 -47.36 -5.54 -24.48
N LYS A 288 -46.83 -6.36 -23.55
CA LYS A 288 -46.59 -7.80 -23.74
C LYS A 288 -47.78 -8.67 -23.30
N GLY A 289 -48.91 -8.04 -22.94
CA GLY A 289 -50.12 -8.72 -22.49
C GLY A 289 -49.97 -9.37 -21.11
N ILE A 290 -49.13 -8.79 -20.24
CA ILE A 290 -48.87 -9.27 -18.88
C ILE A 290 -49.45 -8.26 -17.89
N SER A 291 -50.35 -8.71 -17.04
CA SER A 291 -50.89 -7.90 -15.94
C SER A 291 -49.89 -7.84 -14.79
N ILE A 292 -49.58 -6.64 -14.29
CA ILE A 292 -48.67 -6.44 -13.15
C ILE A 292 -49.46 -6.08 -11.88
N PHE A 293 -49.16 -6.76 -10.78
CA PHE A 293 -49.65 -6.42 -9.44
C PHE A 293 -48.47 -6.05 -8.55
N ARG A 294 -48.56 -4.93 -7.85
CA ARG A 294 -47.49 -4.47 -6.96
C ARG A 294 -47.91 -4.54 -5.51
N ILE A 295 -47.01 -5.05 -4.68
CA ILE A 295 -47.09 -5.00 -3.23
C ILE A 295 -46.17 -3.88 -2.77
N ARG A 296 -46.74 -2.72 -2.44
CA ARG A 296 -45.98 -1.50 -2.12
C ARG A 296 -45.86 -1.32 -0.62
N GLN A 297 -44.63 -1.26 -0.11
CA GLN A 297 -44.38 -1.05 1.31
C GLN A 297 -44.77 0.37 1.72
N SER A 298 -45.60 0.51 2.76
CA SER A 298 -45.93 1.82 3.36
C SER A 298 -44.64 2.59 3.73
N PRO A 299 -44.55 3.90 3.47
CA PRO A 299 -45.59 4.85 3.04
C PRO A 299 -45.76 5.05 1.52
N LEU A 300 -45.27 4.14 0.66
CA LEU A 300 -45.51 4.26 -0.77
C LEU A 300 -47.02 4.35 -1.08
N LYS A 301 -47.39 5.22 -2.02
CA LYS A 301 -48.76 5.31 -2.54
C LYS A 301 -48.98 4.26 -3.62
N GLN A 302 -50.25 3.90 -3.81
CA GLN A 302 -50.70 3.11 -4.96
C GLN A 302 -50.39 3.87 -6.26
N ILE A 303 -49.95 3.14 -7.27
CA ILE A 303 -49.77 3.61 -8.66
C ILE A 303 -51.02 3.28 -9.46
N ILE A 304 -51.55 2.08 -9.29
CA ILE A 304 -52.80 1.59 -9.89
C ILE A 304 -53.74 1.04 -8.82
N ASN A 305 -55.02 0.88 -9.15
CA ASN A 305 -56.05 0.43 -8.21
C ASN A 305 -55.78 -0.97 -7.64
N ASP A 306 -55.06 -1.81 -8.39
CA ASP A 306 -54.75 -3.20 -8.01
C ASP A 306 -53.51 -3.33 -7.12
N ASP A 307 -52.85 -2.21 -6.79
CA ASP A 307 -51.69 -2.22 -5.89
C ASP A 307 -52.11 -2.48 -4.45
N VAL A 308 -51.41 -3.38 -3.77
CA VAL A 308 -51.64 -3.70 -2.36
C VAL A 308 -50.63 -2.93 -1.50
N ILE A 309 -51.10 -2.13 -0.54
CA ILE A 309 -50.22 -1.45 0.41
C ILE A 309 -49.90 -2.35 1.60
N ALA A 310 -48.64 -2.78 1.70
CA ALA A 310 -48.14 -3.61 2.79
C ALA A 310 -47.64 -2.76 3.96
N LYS A 311 -48.28 -2.89 5.13
CA LYS A 311 -47.79 -2.32 6.40
C LYS A 311 -46.94 -3.35 7.14
N ILE A 312 -45.63 -3.27 6.98
CA ILE A 312 -44.70 -4.16 7.69
C ILE A 312 -44.39 -3.56 9.06
N LYS A 313 -44.77 -4.23 10.16
CA LYS A 313 -44.33 -3.85 11.50
C LYS A 313 -42.80 -3.93 11.54
N LYS A 314 -42.15 -2.84 11.96
CA LYS A 314 -40.72 -2.91 12.32
C LYS A 314 -40.57 -4.00 13.37
N ARG A 315 -39.68 -4.98 13.13
CA ARG A 315 -39.19 -5.82 14.22
C ARG A 315 -38.47 -4.90 15.19
N THR A 316 -39.07 -4.70 16.37
CA THR A 316 -38.41 -4.09 17.53
C THR A 316 -37.25 -4.94 17.99
#